data_AF-A0A644ZC62-F1
#
_entry.id   AF-A0A644ZC62-F1
#
_cell.length_a   1.000
_cell.length_b   1.000
_cell.length_c   1.000
_cell.angle_alpha   90.00
_cell.angle_beta   90.00
_cell.angle_gamma   90.00
#
_symmetry.space_group_name_H-M   'P 1'
#
loop_
_entity.id
_entity.type
_entity.pdbx_description
1 polymer ?
#
loop_
_entity_poly.entity_id
_entity_poly.type
_entity_poly.pdbx_seq_one_letter_code
_entity_poly.pdbx_strand_id
1 'polypeptide(L)'
;MKINSVGNSDAISSYQNVKNNTFQKSSPTAHISDSVELSEGAQKYSALLKAAKEAMVKSGSDEEVRAADIAARIKDGSYKVSSDDVVKDILSGYPSKG
;
A
#
# COMPACT_ATOMS: atom_id res chain seq x y z
N MET A 1 63.51 8.03 42.59
CA MET A 1 62.34 7.52 41.83
C MET A 1 62.74 6.20 41.17
N LYS A 2 62.01 5.10 41.43
CA LYS A 2 62.20 3.82 40.74
C LYS A 2 61.07 3.66 39.74
N ILE A 3 61.38 3.54 38.46
CA ILE A 3 60.38 3.28 37.40
C ILE A 3 60.29 1.75 37.29
N ASN A 4 59.13 1.18 37.65
CA ASN A 4 58.89 -0.24 37.47
C ASN A 4 58.65 -0.50 35.99
N SER A 5 59.49 -1.32 35.37
CA SER A 5 59.31 -1.71 33.98
C SER A 5 58.10 -2.63 33.87
N VAL A 6 57.07 -2.23 33.14
CA VAL A 6 55.95 -3.11 32.77
C VAL A 6 56.48 -4.10 31.74
N GLY A 7 56.46 -5.39 32.08
CA GLY A 7 56.88 -6.45 31.15
C GLY A 7 55.96 -6.48 29.94
N ASN A 8 56.50 -6.75 28.75
CA ASN A 8 55.73 -6.81 27.50
C ASN A 8 54.49 -7.72 27.57
N SER A 9 54.51 -8.74 28.43
CA SER A 9 53.38 -9.63 28.71
C SER A 9 52.16 -8.91 29.32
N ASP A 10 52.37 -7.95 30.22
CA ASP A 10 51.28 -7.20 30.89
C ASP A 10 50.65 -6.16 29.95
N ALA A 11 51.46 -5.56 29.08
CA ALA A 11 50.98 -4.64 28.05
C ALA A 11 50.10 -5.36 27.00
N ILE A 12 50.47 -6.58 26.62
CA ILE A 12 49.67 -7.38 25.68
C ILE A 12 48.35 -7.85 26.33
N SER A 13 48.41 -8.28 27.59
CA SER A 13 47.24 -8.78 28.32
C SER A 13 46.18 -7.69 28.53
N SER A 14 46.61 -6.48 28.88
CA SER A 14 45.71 -5.32 29.02
C SER A 14 45.06 -4.92 27.68
N TYR A 15 45.83 -4.94 26.58
CA TYR A 15 45.29 -4.67 25.25
C TYR A 15 44.25 -5.70 24.78
N GLN A 16 44.51 -7.00 24.99
CA GLN A 16 43.55 -8.06 24.63
C GLN A 16 42.24 -7.97 25.43
N ASN A 17 42.33 -7.66 26.73
CA ASN A 17 41.15 -7.49 27.58
C ASN A 17 40.28 -6.30 27.15
N VAL A 18 40.89 -5.18 26.73
CA VAL A 18 40.15 -4.01 26.22
C VAL A 18 39.45 -4.32 24.89
N LYS A 19 40.10 -5.08 24.00
CA LYS A 19 39.54 -5.46 22.70
C LYS A 19 38.39 -6.47 22.83
N ASN A 20 38.45 -7.37 23.81
CA ASN A 20 37.38 -8.33 24.07
C ASN A 20 36.18 -7.71 24.80
N ASN A 21 36.40 -6.68 25.62
CA ASN A 21 35.33 -6.02 26.38
C ASN A 21 34.58 -4.94 25.59
N THR A 22 35.07 -4.53 24.42
CA THR A 22 34.41 -3.53 23.56
C THR A 22 33.27 -4.11 22.72
N PHE A 23 33.14 -5.43 22.61
CA PHE A 23 32.06 -6.09 21.86
C PHE A 23 30.83 -6.47 22.69
N GLN A 24 30.83 -6.26 24.00
CA GLN A 24 29.67 -6.51 24.86
C GLN A 24 29.12 -5.22 25.45
N LYS A 25 28.61 -4.36 24.57
CA LYS A 25 27.63 -3.33 24.98
C LYS A 25 26.64 -3.07 23.84
N SER A 26 25.91 -4.10 23.42
CA SER A 26 24.65 -3.87 22.72
C SER A 26 23.67 -3.28 23.75
N SER A 27 23.59 -1.95 23.73
CA SER A 27 22.52 -1.16 24.32
C SER A 27 21.16 -1.84 24.10
N PRO A 28 20.20 -1.78 25.05
CA PRO A 28 18.82 -2.09 24.71
C PRO A 28 18.42 -1.12 23.59
N THR A 29 18.19 -1.66 22.39
CA THR A 29 17.53 -0.95 21.31
C THR A 29 16.09 -0.73 21.76
N ALA A 30 15.85 0.42 22.39
CA ALA A 30 14.49 0.91 22.57
C ALA A 30 13.92 1.09 21.16
N HIS A 31 13.11 0.12 20.72
CA HIS A 31 12.26 0.27 19.55
C HIS A 31 11.19 1.29 19.89
N ILE A 32 11.56 2.58 19.84
CA ILE A 32 10.60 3.67 19.89
C ILE A 32 9.94 3.68 18.50
N SER A 33 8.79 3.03 18.42
CA SER A 33 7.92 3.08 17.25
C SER A 33 7.05 4.34 17.39
N ASP A 34 7.54 5.46 16.86
CA ASP A 34 6.70 6.65 16.71
C ASP A 34 5.58 6.33 15.70
N SER A 35 4.35 6.20 16.20
CA SER A 35 3.16 6.07 15.37
C SER A 35 2.60 7.46 15.11
N VAL A 36 2.49 7.84 13.84
CA VAL A 36 1.81 9.07 13.43
C VAL A 36 0.38 8.70 13.05
N GLU A 37 -0.57 9.05 13.91
CA GLU A 37 -1.98 8.91 13.58
C GLU A 37 -2.40 10.05 12.65
N LEU A 38 -3.07 9.69 11.55
CA LEU A 38 -3.72 10.67 10.69
C LEU A 38 -4.80 11.41 11.49
N SER A 39 -4.94 12.71 11.26
CA SER A 39 -6.07 13.46 11.82
C SER A 39 -7.40 12.82 11.42
N GLU A 40 -8.43 12.93 12.26
CA GLU A 40 -9.75 12.30 11.98
C GLU A 40 -10.30 12.69 10.60
N GLY A 41 -10.04 13.92 10.14
CA GLY A 41 -10.41 14.38 8.80
C GLY A 41 -9.69 13.63 7.69
N ALA A 42 -8.38 13.40 7.84
CA ALA A 42 -7.57 12.65 6.87
C ALA A 42 -7.94 11.15 6.85
N GLN A 43 -8.29 10.56 7.99
CA GLN A 43 -8.82 9.19 8.06
C GLN A 43 -10.15 9.05 7.31
N LYS A 44 -11.08 9.99 7.50
CA LYS A 44 -12.36 10.00 6.78
C LYS A 44 -12.17 10.20 5.28
N TYR A 45 -11.31 11.12 4.88
CA TYR A 45 -11.02 11.39 3.48
C TYR A 45 -10.39 10.19 2.77
N SER A 46 -9.38 9.56 3.39
CA SER A 46 -8.74 8.36 2.84
C SER A 46 -9.72 7.17 2.74
N ALA A 47 -10.61 7.00 3.72
CA ALA A 47 -11.66 5.98 3.67
C ALA A 47 -12.63 6.21 2.49
N LEU A 48 -13.06 7.46 2.27
CA LEU A 48 -13.92 7.81 1.12
C LEU A 48 -13.22 7.56 -0.22
N LEU A 49 -11.94 7.93 -0.34
CA LEU A 49 -11.13 7.68 -1.54
C LEU A 49 -10.99 6.19 -1.83
N LYS A 50 -10.77 5.39 -0.78
CA LYS A 50 -10.68 3.93 -0.90
C LYS A 50 -12.02 3.34 -1.35
N ALA A 51 -13.13 3.76 -0.74
CA ALA A 51 -14.47 3.32 -1.13
C ALA A 51 -14.80 3.69 -2.58
N ALA A 52 -14.45 4.91 -3.02
CA ALA A 52 -14.64 5.35 -4.40
C ALA A 52 -13.82 4.51 -5.39
N LYS A 53 -12.56 4.21 -5.04
CA LYS A 53 -11.70 3.34 -5.85
C LYS A 53 -12.26 1.93 -5.96
N GLU A 54 -12.71 1.35 -4.85
CA GLU A 54 -13.33 0.02 -4.83
C GLU A 54 -14.62 -0.02 -5.66
N ALA A 55 -15.46 1.02 -5.56
CA ALA A 55 -16.66 1.16 -6.38
C ALA A 55 -16.33 1.25 -7.88
N MET A 56 -15.29 2.00 -8.26
CA MET A 56 -14.84 2.10 -9.65
C MET A 56 -14.31 0.77 -10.19
N VAL A 57 -13.53 0.03 -9.40
CA VAL A 57 -13.00 -1.28 -9.80
C VAL A 57 -14.16 -2.27 -9.99
N LYS A 58 -15.12 -2.27 -9.07
CA LYS A 58 -16.31 -3.12 -9.19
C LYS A 58 -17.19 -2.75 -10.38
N SER A 59 -17.39 -1.45 -10.63
CA SER A 59 -18.15 -1.02 -11.82
C SER A 59 -17.45 -1.40 -13.12
N GLY A 60 -16.11 -1.37 -13.15
CA GLY A 60 -15.33 -1.79 -14.31
C GLY A 60 -15.50 -3.28 -14.62
N SER A 61 -15.42 -4.15 -13.59
CA SER A 61 -15.63 -5.59 -13.80
C SER A 61 -17.05 -5.92 -14.26
N ASP A 62 -18.05 -5.23 -13.70
CA ASP A 62 -19.46 -5.44 -14.08
C ASP A 62 -19.74 -4.92 -15.51
N GLU A 63 -19.06 -3.85 -15.95
CA GLU A 63 -19.16 -3.34 -17.32
C GLU A 63 -18.49 -4.25 -18.34
N GLU A 64 -17.33 -4.83 -18.05
CA GLU A 64 -16.66 -5.78 -18.93
C GLU A 64 -17.53 -7.02 -19.21
N VAL A 65 -18.18 -7.56 -18.17
CA VAL A 65 -19.10 -8.70 -18.30
C VAL A 65 -20.33 -8.33 -19.14
N ARG A 66 -20.92 -7.15 -18.91
CA ARG A 66 -22.05 -6.67 -19.72
C ARG A 66 -21.67 -6.45 -21.18
N ALA A 67 -20.50 -5.84 -21.43
CA ALA A 67 -20.01 -5.61 -22.78
C ALA A 67 -19.79 -6.93 -23.54
N ALA A 68 -19.24 -7.94 -22.86
CA ALA A 68 -19.05 -9.27 -23.43
C ALA A 68 -20.39 -9.95 -23.77
N ASP A 69 -21.40 -9.85 -22.89
CA ASP A 69 -22.75 -10.37 -23.14
C ASP A 69 -23.44 -9.69 -24.32
N ILE A 70 -23.38 -8.34 -24.37
CA ILE A 70 -23.91 -7.57 -25.49
C ILE A 70 -23.22 -7.96 -26.80
N ALA A 71 -21.88 -8.07 -26.80
CA ALA A 71 -21.13 -8.49 -27.98
C ALA A 71 -21.51 -9.91 -28.45
N ALA A 72 -21.74 -10.83 -27.52
CA ALA A 72 -22.21 -12.18 -27.84
C ALA A 72 -23.62 -12.16 -28.47
N ARG A 73 -24.55 -11.38 -27.90
CA ARG A 73 -25.92 -11.22 -28.43
C ARG A 73 -25.94 -10.53 -29.79
N ILE A 74 -25.04 -9.59 -30.05
CA ILE A 74 -24.89 -8.98 -31.38
C ILE A 74 -24.44 -10.02 -32.40
N LYS A 75 -23.43 -10.83 -32.04
CA LYS A 75 -22.90 -11.89 -32.91
C LYS A 75 -23.95 -12.96 -33.24
N ASP A 76 -24.80 -13.28 -32.27
CA ASP A 76 -25.94 -14.21 -32.41
C ASP A 76 -27.16 -13.59 -33.12
N GLY A 77 -27.14 -12.27 -33.38
CA GLY A 77 -28.26 -11.55 -34.01
C GLY A 77 -29.49 -11.38 -33.09
N SER A 78 -29.38 -11.76 -31.82
CA SER A 78 -30.43 -11.65 -30.81
C SER A 78 -30.40 -10.32 -30.04
N TYR A 79 -29.40 -9.46 -30.29
CA TYR A 79 -29.38 -8.10 -29.77
C TYR A 79 -30.39 -7.21 -30.49
N LYS A 80 -31.34 -6.67 -29.73
CA LYS A 80 -32.36 -5.74 -30.22
C LYS A 80 -32.36 -4.50 -29.34
N VAL A 81 -32.34 -3.34 -29.99
CA VAL A 81 -32.49 -2.04 -29.34
C VAL A 81 -33.86 -1.51 -29.76
N SER A 82 -34.69 -1.15 -28.78
CA SER A 82 -36.01 -0.59 -29.09
C SER A 82 -35.87 0.88 -29.49
N SER A 83 -36.73 1.34 -30.40
CA SER A 83 -36.76 2.76 -30.80
C SER A 83 -37.11 3.67 -29.62
N ASP A 84 -37.93 3.19 -28.68
CA ASP A 84 -38.31 3.93 -27.49
C ASP A 84 -37.12 4.16 -26.55
N ASP A 85 -36.24 3.16 -26.40
CA ASP A 85 -35.01 3.30 -25.59
C ASP A 85 -34.06 4.34 -26.22
N VAL A 86 -33.90 4.32 -27.55
CA VAL A 86 -33.06 5.30 -28.28
C VAL A 86 -33.62 6.71 -28.13
N VAL A 87 -34.93 6.89 -28.29
CA VAL A 87 -35.59 8.21 -28.16
C VAL A 87 -35.46 8.72 -26.73
N LYS A 88 -35.66 7.85 -25.74
CA LYS A 88 -35.52 8.20 -24.33
C LYS A 88 -34.10 8.67 -24.01
N ASP A 89 -33.08 7.99 -24.53
CA ASP A 89 -31.67 8.35 -24.34
C ASP A 89 -31.28 9.67 -25.02
N ILE A 90 -31.82 9.93 -26.22
CA ILE A 90 -31.61 11.20 -26.92
C ILE A 90 -32.24 12.35 -26.13
N LEU A 91 -33.45 12.15 -25.61
CA LEU A 91 -34.20 13.17 -24.87
C LEU A 91 -33.66 13.39 -23.44
N SER A 92 -33.05 12.38 -22.81
CA SER A 92 -32.42 12.55 -21.50
C SER A 92 -31.11 13.34 -21.54
N GLY A 93 -30.54 13.60 -22.73
CA GLY A 93 -29.29 14.35 -22.91
C GLY A 93 -28.04 13.61 -22.42
N TYR A 94 -28.23 12.43 -21.83
CA TYR A 94 -27.21 11.49 -21.41
C TYR A 94 -27.65 10.08 -21.85
N PRO A 95 -26.84 9.34 -22.63
CA PRO A 95 -27.18 7.97 -22.98
C PRO A 95 -27.29 7.14 -21.70
N SER A 96 -28.45 6.52 -21.46
CA SER A 96 -28.60 5.60 -20.35
C SER A 96 -27.89 4.30 -20.71
N LYS A 97 -27.18 3.72 -19.74
CA LYS A 97 -26.35 2.53 -19.98
C LYS A 97 -27.24 1.35 -20.38
N GLY A 98 -27.28 1.06 -21.68
CA GLY A 98 -27.84 -0.16 -22.27
C GLY A 98 -27.07 -1.41 -21.87
#